data_AF-A0A2L2YVZ8-F1
#
_entry.id   AF-A0A2L2YVZ8-F1
#
_cell.length_a   1.000
_cell.length_b   1.000
_cell.length_c   1.000
_cell.angle_alpha   90.00
_cell.angle_beta   90.00
_cell.angle_gamma   90.00
#
_symmetry.space_group_name_H-M   'P 1'
#
loop_
_entity.id
_entity.type
_entity.pdbx_description
1 polymer ?
#
loop_
_entity_poly.entity_id
_entity_poly.type
_entity_poly.pdbx_seq_one_letter_code
_entity_poly.pdbx_strand_id
1 'polypeptide(L)'
;LETLIKSVKTLTISVPSKPESWNLFFTSLEKAFVIKNVPEELKVEILFNLLGERAAHLVVYANAEEIKDYPKVKALILKEFQPTPEACLETFLNAKRSKNENHMQFASRLRATWDFFCELKNVKDFETLNELIVSDRLLSALDNETRSYVRIKQLDTWLKPRQIAELCDNWFTSKGRNFSELYDNSVNNRNPNGNTKYVPPPLRKSPFTRENKYF
;
A
#
# COMPACT_ATOMS: atom_id res chain seq x y z
N LEU A 1 -19.87 -1.63 -34.31
CA LEU A 1 -19.26 -1.87 -32.98
C LEU A 1 -18.01 -2.75 -33.05
N GLU A 2 -18.04 -3.92 -33.72
CA GLU A 2 -16.89 -4.84 -33.80
C GLU A 2 -15.59 -4.19 -34.32
N THR A 3 -15.68 -3.35 -35.35
CA THR A 3 -14.52 -2.60 -35.88
C THR A 3 -13.92 -1.66 -34.84
N LEU A 4 -14.77 -1.02 -34.03
CA LEU A 4 -14.34 -0.13 -32.96
C LEU A 4 -13.65 -0.93 -31.85
N ILE A 5 -14.26 -2.03 -31.39
CA ILE A 5 -13.67 -2.97 -30.42
C ILE A 5 -12.29 -3.42 -30.89
N LYS A 6 -12.17 -3.88 -32.14
CA LYS A 6 -10.89 -4.32 -32.71
C LYS A 6 -9.84 -3.21 -32.68
N SER A 7 -10.23 -1.98 -33.00
CA SER A 7 -9.33 -0.82 -33.00
C SER A 7 -8.88 -0.39 -31.60
N VAL A 8 -9.77 -0.49 -30.60
CA VAL A 8 -9.43 -0.24 -29.19
C VAL A 8 -8.51 -1.34 -28.67
N LYS A 9 -8.81 -2.60 -28.99
CA LYS A 9 -8.00 -3.76 -28.63
C LYS A 9 -6.56 -3.64 -29.14
N THR A 10 -6.35 -3.16 -30.37
CA THR A 10 -5.01 -2.95 -30.92
C THR A 10 -4.20 -1.87 -30.21
N LEU A 11 -4.86 -0.92 -29.54
CA LEU A 11 -4.22 0.17 -28.80
C LEU A 11 -4.14 -0.08 -27.29
N THR A 12 -4.70 -1.19 -26.82
CA THR A 12 -4.75 -1.55 -25.41
C THR A 12 -3.81 -2.71 -25.15
N ILE A 13 -3.11 -2.69 -24.02
CA ILE A 13 -2.34 -3.86 -23.60
C ILE A 13 -3.27 -5.08 -23.39
N SER A 14 -2.73 -6.28 -23.52
CA SER A 14 -3.50 -7.51 -23.28
C SER A 14 -4.08 -7.55 -21.87
N VAL A 15 -5.24 -8.18 -21.71
CA VAL A 15 -5.88 -8.36 -20.40
C VAL A 15 -4.87 -8.97 -19.41
N PRO A 16 -4.59 -8.29 -18.28
CA PRO A 16 -3.57 -8.72 -17.34
C PRO A 16 -3.84 -10.08 -16.73
N SER A 17 -2.86 -10.98 -16.72
CA SER A 17 -2.92 -12.20 -15.89
C SER A 17 -2.50 -11.95 -14.45
N LYS A 18 -1.79 -10.84 -14.20
CA LYS A 18 -1.22 -10.49 -12.90
C LYS A 18 -1.92 -9.27 -12.29
N PRO A 19 -2.19 -9.27 -10.97
CA PRO A 19 -2.83 -8.15 -10.27
C PRO A 19 -2.17 -6.78 -10.55
N GLU A 20 -0.84 -6.72 -10.55
CA GLU A 20 -0.07 -5.46 -10.61
C GLU A 20 -0.22 -4.73 -11.96
N SER A 21 -0.66 -5.44 -13.00
CA SER A 21 -0.77 -4.90 -14.35
C SER A 21 -2.17 -4.33 -14.68
N TRP A 22 -3.14 -4.43 -13.77
CA TRP A 22 -4.51 -3.93 -14.00
C TRP A 22 -4.59 -2.42 -14.18
N ASN A 23 -3.84 -1.64 -13.42
CA ASN A 23 -3.83 -0.18 -13.58
C ASN A 23 -3.20 0.26 -14.89
N LEU A 24 -2.14 -0.43 -15.34
CA LEU A 24 -1.56 -0.18 -16.66
C LEU A 24 -2.56 -0.53 -17.77
N PHE A 25 -3.33 -1.60 -17.60
CA PHE A 25 -4.39 -1.98 -18.54
C PHE A 25 -5.45 -0.91 -18.65
N PHE A 26 -6.01 -0.44 -17.53
CA PHE A 26 -7.01 0.61 -17.54
C PHE A 26 -6.45 1.93 -18.09
N THR A 27 -5.22 2.31 -17.72
CA THR A 27 -4.58 3.50 -18.28
C THR A 27 -4.42 3.41 -19.79
N SER A 28 -4.00 2.25 -20.30
CA SER A 28 -3.87 2.00 -21.74
C SER A 28 -5.23 2.02 -22.44
N LEU A 29 -6.26 1.42 -21.82
CA LEU A 29 -7.61 1.34 -22.35
C LEU A 29 -8.27 2.72 -22.42
N GLU A 30 -8.13 3.52 -21.37
CA GLU A 30 -8.68 4.88 -21.30
C GLU A 30 -8.02 5.79 -22.34
N LYS A 31 -6.69 5.67 -22.54
CA LYS A 31 -6.01 6.34 -23.64
C LYS A 31 -6.56 5.90 -25.00
N ALA A 32 -6.80 4.60 -25.19
CA ALA A 32 -7.40 4.09 -26.43
C ALA A 32 -8.82 4.62 -26.65
N PHE A 33 -9.64 4.74 -25.59
CA PHE A 33 -10.97 5.34 -25.64
C PHE A 33 -10.93 6.80 -26.09
N VAL A 34 -10.00 7.59 -25.56
CA VAL A 34 -9.79 8.99 -25.97
C VAL A 34 -9.37 9.05 -27.44
N ILE A 35 -8.35 8.27 -27.85
CA ILE A 35 -7.84 8.25 -29.23
C ILE A 35 -8.93 7.88 -30.25
N LYS A 36 -9.84 6.98 -29.87
CA LYS A 36 -10.92 6.48 -30.75
C LYS A 36 -12.24 7.22 -30.58
N ASN A 37 -12.30 8.28 -29.75
CA ASN A 37 -13.51 9.03 -29.43
C ASN A 37 -14.69 8.11 -29.06
N VAL A 38 -14.43 7.14 -28.18
CA VAL A 38 -15.43 6.14 -27.80
C VAL A 38 -16.55 6.80 -26.97
N PRO A 39 -17.83 6.68 -27.40
CA PRO A 39 -18.97 7.14 -26.61
C PRO A 39 -19.05 6.46 -25.24
N GLU A 40 -19.47 7.18 -24.21
CA GLU A 40 -19.52 6.68 -22.82
C GLU A 40 -20.34 5.38 -22.70
N GLU A 41 -21.48 5.35 -23.41
CA GLU A 41 -22.43 4.24 -23.47
C GLU A 41 -21.81 2.92 -23.97
N LEU A 42 -20.76 3.01 -24.79
CA LEU A 42 -20.10 1.84 -25.38
C LEU A 42 -18.88 1.36 -24.59
N LYS A 43 -18.39 2.14 -23.61
CA LYS A 43 -17.14 1.81 -22.90
C LYS A 43 -17.25 0.52 -22.09
N VAL A 44 -18.38 0.30 -21.42
CA VAL A 44 -18.59 -0.94 -20.64
C VAL A 44 -18.70 -2.16 -21.57
N GLU A 45 -19.45 -2.04 -22.66
CA GLU A 45 -19.60 -3.12 -23.63
C GLU A 45 -18.26 -3.51 -24.26
N ILE A 46 -17.44 -2.52 -24.63
CA ILE A 46 -16.07 -2.76 -25.14
C ILE A 46 -15.20 -3.41 -24.06
N LEU A 47 -15.25 -2.91 -22.81
CA LEU A 47 -14.49 -3.47 -21.70
C LEU A 47 -14.83 -4.95 -21.46
N PHE A 48 -16.11 -5.30 -21.41
CA PHE A 48 -16.54 -6.69 -21.23
C PHE A 48 -16.14 -7.59 -22.39
N ASN A 49 -16.23 -7.09 -23.62
CA ASN A 49 -15.74 -7.83 -24.78
C ASN A 49 -14.22 -8.13 -24.68
N LEU A 50 -13.44 -7.16 -24.19
CA LEU A 50 -11.99 -7.35 -23.99
C LEU A 50 -11.70 -8.36 -22.88
N LEU A 51 -12.42 -8.29 -21.76
CA LEU A 51 -12.23 -9.16 -20.60
C LEU A 51 -12.70 -10.60 -20.83
N GLY A 52 -13.66 -10.82 -21.73
CA GLY A 52 -14.22 -12.13 -22.04
C GLY A 52 -14.78 -12.80 -20.79
N GLU A 53 -14.41 -14.06 -20.54
CA GLU A 53 -14.89 -14.86 -19.40
C GLU A 53 -14.59 -14.21 -18.04
N ARG A 54 -13.56 -13.37 -17.93
CA ARG A 54 -13.25 -12.68 -16.67
C ARG A 54 -14.27 -11.62 -16.29
N ALA A 55 -14.98 -11.05 -17.26
CA ALA A 55 -16.09 -10.14 -16.97
C ALA A 55 -17.35 -10.89 -16.50
N ALA A 56 -17.51 -12.17 -16.84
CA ALA A 56 -18.72 -12.92 -16.53
C ALA A 56 -18.96 -13.02 -15.01
N HIS A 57 -17.89 -13.21 -14.22
CA HIS A 57 -17.99 -13.22 -12.77
C HIS A 57 -18.51 -11.90 -12.20
N LEU A 58 -18.12 -10.76 -12.76
CA LEU A 58 -18.55 -9.45 -12.28
C LEU A 58 -19.99 -9.13 -12.70
N VAL A 59 -20.39 -9.55 -13.91
CA VAL A 59 -21.75 -9.35 -14.43
C VAL A 59 -22.80 -10.14 -13.63
N VAL A 60 -22.43 -11.31 -13.08
CA VAL A 60 -23.34 -12.14 -12.28
C VAL A 60 -23.71 -11.47 -10.95
N TYR A 61 -22.81 -10.69 -10.35
CA TYR A 61 -23.02 -10.12 -9.01
C TYR A 61 -23.30 -8.61 -9.01
N ALA A 62 -23.08 -7.91 -10.12
CA ALA A 62 -23.34 -6.47 -10.23
C ALA A 62 -24.79 -6.19 -10.66
N ASN A 63 -25.37 -5.10 -10.14
CA ASN A 63 -26.72 -4.69 -10.53
C ASN A 63 -26.74 -4.09 -11.95
N ALA A 64 -27.85 -4.25 -12.67
CA ALA A 64 -27.98 -3.78 -14.06
C ALA A 64 -27.74 -2.25 -14.25
N GLU A 65 -27.91 -1.45 -13.19
CA GLU A 65 -27.60 -0.02 -13.19
C GLU A 65 -26.11 0.29 -12.99
N GLU A 66 -25.38 -0.55 -12.25
CA GLU A 66 -23.94 -0.41 -12.02
C GLU A 66 -23.15 -0.76 -13.28
N ILE A 67 -23.69 -1.67 -14.09
CA ILE A 67 -23.10 -2.17 -15.34
C ILE A 67 -23.25 -1.16 -16.51
N LYS A 68 -23.90 -0.01 -16.31
CA LYS A 68 -24.00 1.04 -17.34
C LYS A 68 -22.97 2.15 -17.18
N ASP A 69 -22.30 2.20 -16.04
CA ASP A 69 -21.41 3.28 -15.64
C ASP A 69 -19.96 2.77 -15.65
N TYR A 70 -19.19 3.19 -16.65
CA TYR A 70 -17.80 2.75 -16.82
C TYR A 70 -16.94 3.00 -15.56
N PRO A 71 -16.94 4.20 -14.95
CA PRO A 71 -16.27 4.44 -13.68
C PRO A 71 -16.61 3.41 -12.59
N LYS A 72 -17.89 3.06 -12.40
CA LYS A 72 -18.30 2.07 -11.39
C LYS A 72 -17.81 0.67 -11.72
N VAL A 73 -17.94 0.24 -12.98
CA VAL A 73 -17.45 -1.06 -13.44
C VAL A 73 -15.93 -1.16 -13.28
N LYS A 74 -15.19 -0.11 -13.65
CA LYS A 74 -13.73 -0.02 -13.41
C LYS A 74 -13.41 -0.18 -11.92
N ALA A 75 -14.12 0.53 -11.04
CA ALA A 75 -13.91 0.43 -9.60
C ALA A 75 -14.19 -0.98 -9.05
N LEU A 76 -15.22 -1.67 -9.55
CA LEU A 76 -15.52 -3.06 -9.18
C LEU A 76 -14.43 -4.03 -9.64
N ILE A 77 -13.97 -3.92 -10.89
CA ILE A 77 -12.87 -4.76 -11.42
C ILE A 77 -11.60 -4.52 -10.62
N LEU A 78 -11.27 -3.26 -10.36
CA LEU A 78 -10.10 -2.91 -9.56
C LEU A 78 -10.24 -3.46 -8.13
N LYS A 79 -11.41 -3.35 -7.49
CA LYS A 79 -11.63 -3.93 -6.17
C LYS A 79 -11.37 -5.44 -6.12
N GLU A 80 -11.75 -6.18 -7.16
CA GLU A 80 -11.60 -7.63 -7.22
C GLU A 80 -10.18 -8.07 -7.58
N PHE A 81 -9.53 -7.38 -8.53
CA PHE A 81 -8.29 -7.86 -9.15
C PHE A 81 -7.04 -7.02 -8.83
N GLN A 82 -7.20 -5.82 -8.25
CA GLN A 82 -6.07 -4.97 -7.88
C GLN A 82 -5.38 -5.56 -6.64
N PRO A 83 -4.04 -5.59 -6.62
CA PRO A 83 -3.29 -6.06 -5.46
C PRO A 83 -3.47 -5.09 -4.30
N THR A 84 -3.40 -5.62 -3.09
CA THR A 84 -3.35 -4.79 -1.88
C THR A 84 -2.06 -3.97 -1.86
N PRO A 85 -2.04 -2.82 -1.16
CA PRO A 85 -0.82 -2.02 -1.02
C PRO A 85 0.36 -2.84 -0.47
N GLU A 86 0.08 -3.75 0.47
CA GLU A 86 1.09 -4.62 1.08
C GLU A 86 1.69 -5.60 0.07
N ALA A 87 0.86 -6.19 -0.79
CA ALA A 87 1.33 -7.07 -1.86
C ALA A 87 2.21 -6.29 -2.88
N CYS A 88 1.83 -5.06 -3.23
CA CYS A 88 2.66 -4.19 -4.07
C CYS A 88 4.03 -3.92 -3.46
N LEU A 89 4.07 -3.60 -2.15
CA LEU A 89 5.31 -3.33 -1.44
C LEU A 89 6.20 -4.58 -1.38
N GLU A 90 5.64 -5.75 -1.09
CA GLU A 90 6.36 -7.02 -1.11
C GLU A 90 6.92 -7.34 -2.50
N THR A 91 6.12 -7.12 -3.56
CA THR A 91 6.57 -7.30 -4.94
C THR A 91 7.74 -6.37 -5.26
N PHE A 92 7.70 -5.11 -4.82
CA PHE A 92 8.80 -4.16 -5.01
C PHE A 92 10.07 -4.59 -4.26
N LEU A 93 9.97 -4.90 -2.97
CA LEU A 93 11.12 -5.26 -2.12
C LEU A 93 11.79 -6.56 -2.57
N ASN A 94 11.00 -7.54 -3.02
CA ASN A 94 11.50 -8.85 -3.44
C ASN A 94 11.81 -8.93 -4.94
N ALA A 95 11.60 -7.86 -5.70
CA ALA A 95 11.80 -7.85 -7.14
C ALA A 95 13.25 -8.16 -7.49
N LYS A 96 13.44 -9.14 -8.38
CA LYS A 96 14.73 -9.46 -8.99
C LYS A 96 14.66 -9.26 -10.50
N ARG A 97 15.82 -8.96 -11.10
CA ARG A 97 15.92 -8.87 -12.57
C ARG A 97 15.67 -10.25 -13.19
N SER A 98 14.77 -10.29 -14.16
CA SER A 98 14.44 -11.45 -14.97
C SER A 98 15.51 -11.71 -16.02
N LYS A 99 15.64 -12.97 -16.46
CA LYS A 99 16.58 -13.35 -17.52
C LYS A 99 16.30 -12.64 -18.85
N ASN A 100 15.04 -12.32 -19.11
CA ASN A 100 14.56 -11.73 -20.36
C ASN A 100 14.42 -10.20 -20.33
N GLU A 101 14.89 -9.53 -19.27
CA GLU A 101 14.84 -8.07 -19.18
C GLU A 101 16.24 -7.48 -18.97
N ASN A 102 16.52 -6.35 -19.59
CA ASN A 102 17.74 -5.58 -19.35
C ASN A 102 17.60 -4.70 -18.08
N HIS A 103 18.68 -4.05 -17.65
CA HIS A 103 18.68 -3.24 -16.43
C HIS A 103 17.75 -2.01 -16.52
N MET A 104 17.60 -1.42 -17.71
CA MET A 104 16.70 -0.28 -17.91
C MET A 104 15.23 -0.71 -17.75
N GLN A 105 14.85 -1.84 -18.36
CA GLN A 105 13.51 -2.42 -18.21
C GLN A 105 13.22 -2.78 -16.75
N PHE A 106 14.21 -3.33 -16.04
CA PHE A 106 14.08 -3.64 -14.62
C PHE A 106 13.87 -2.37 -13.77
N ALA A 107 14.65 -1.32 -14.00
CA ALA A 107 14.49 -0.04 -13.31
C ALA A 107 13.10 0.57 -13.57
N SER A 108 12.63 0.56 -14.82
CA SER A 108 11.28 0.99 -15.17
C SER A 108 10.20 0.19 -14.46
N ARG A 109 10.38 -1.14 -14.35
CA ARG A 109 9.44 -2.02 -13.62
C ARG A 109 9.41 -1.71 -12.13
N LEU A 110 10.57 -1.55 -11.49
CA LEU A 110 10.67 -1.15 -10.08
C LEU A 110 9.97 0.19 -9.84
N ARG A 111 10.23 1.17 -10.71
CA ARG A 111 9.63 2.50 -10.62
C ARG A 111 8.11 2.43 -10.74
N ALA A 112 7.59 1.69 -11.71
CA ALA A 112 6.16 1.52 -11.90
C ALA A 112 5.49 0.84 -10.70
N THR A 113 6.10 -0.20 -10.11
CA THR A 113 5.57 -0.85 -8.90
C THR A 113 5.56 0.10 -7.70
N TRP A 114 6.61 0.90 -7.51
CA TRP A 114 6.69 1.86 -6.42
C TRP A 114 5.70 3.02 -6.56
N ASP A 115 5.61 3.62 -7.75
CA ASP A 115 4.67 4.71 -8.03
C ASP A 115 3.24 4.23 -7.78
N PHE A 116 2.92 3.02 -8.22
CA PHE A 116 1.60 2.42 -8.01
C PHE A 116 1.30 2.14 -6.52
N PHE A 117 2.29 1.68 -5.74
CA PHE A 117 2.15 1.56 -4.28
C PHE A 117 1.87 2.93 -3.62
N CYS A 118 2.55 3.99 -4.06
CA CYS A 118 2.34 5.34 -3.57
C CYS A 118 0.94 5.86 -3.90
N GLU A 119 0.43 5.59 -5.10
CA GLU A 119 -0.95 5.92 -5.51
C GLU A 119 -1.98 5.23 -4.60
N LEU A 120 -1.79 3.92 -4.33
CA LEU A 120 -2.66 3.15 -3.43
C LEU A 120 -2.67 3.70 -2.00
N LYS A 121 -1.54 4.22 -1.52
CA LYS A 121 -1.43 4.88 -0.20
C LYS A 121 -1.77 6.37 -0.26
N ASN A 122 -2.22 6.89 -1.41
CA ASN A 122 -2.59 8.29 -1.63
C ASN A 122 -1.49 9.28 -1.23
N VAL A 123 -0.24 8.96 -1.57
CA VAL A 123 0.92 9.83 -1.34
C VAL A 123 0.93 10.94 -2.39
N LYS A 124 0.93 12.20 -1.95
CA LYS A 124 0.78 13.36 -2.84
C LYS A 124 2.03 14.22 -2.97
N ASP A 125 2.92 14.14 -2.00
CA ASP A 125 4.09 14.99 -1.89
C ASP A 125 5.25 14.27 -1.17
N PHE A 126 6.41 14.92 -1.16
CA PHE A 126 7.63 14.38 -0.56
C PHE A 126 7.49 14.17 0.96
N GLU A 127 6.73 15.02 1.65
CA GLU A 127 6.55 14.90 3.10
C GLU A 127 5.71 13.67 3.45
N THR A 128 4.60 13.48 2.73
CA THR A 128 3.74 12.31 2.88
C THR A 128 4.50 11.02 2.55
N LEU A 129 5.41 11.07 1.58
CA LEU A 129 6.30 9.95 1.25
C LEU A 129 7.25 9.61 2.41
N ASN A 130 7.87 10.63 3.03
CA ASN A 130 8.73 10.43 4.19
C ASN A 130 7.96 9.82 5.36
N GLU A 131 6.76 10.33 5.65
CA GLU A 131 5.89 9.78 6.68
C GLU A 131 5.55 8.31 6.41
N LEU A 132 5.22 7.95 5.16
CA LEU A 132 4.91 6.58 4.77
C LEU A 132 6.11 5.64 5.00
N ILE A 133 7.31 6.04 4.55
CA ILE A 133 8.53 5.24 4.70
C ILE A 133 8.83 5.00 6.19
N VAL A 134 8.70 6.03 7.03
CA VAL A 134 8.93 5.90 8.47
C VAL A 134 7.86 5.02 9.13
N SER A 135 6.60 5.15 8.72
CA SER A 135 5.49 4.30 9.20
C SER A 135 5.73 2.83 8.88
N ASP A 136 6.10 2.50 7.65
CA ASP A 136 6.38 1.11 7.23
C ASP A 136 7.59 0.55 7.98
N ARG A 137 8.65 1.36 8.16
CA ARG A 137 9.80 0.94 8.97
C ARG A 137 9.41 0.68 10.42
N LEU A 138 8.61 1.55 11.03
CA LEU A 138 8.13 1.38 12.40
C LEU A 138 7.32 0.07 12.53
N LEU A 139 6.37 -0.17 11.62
CA LEU A 139 5.59 -1.41 11.59
C LEU A 139 6.47 -2.65 11.44
N SER A 140 7.51 -2.59 10.61
CA SER A 140 8.46 -3.70 10.42
C SER A 140 9.25 -4.05 11.68
N ALA A 141 9.46 -3.08 12.58
CA ALA A 141 10.20 -3.27 13.83
C ALA A 141 9.35 -3.82 14.98
N LEU A 142 8.01 -3.76 14.87
CA LEU A 142 7.10 -4.29 15.88
C LEU A 142 7.09 -5.83 15.89
N ASP A 143 6.81 -6.41 17.05
CA ASP A 143 6.45 -7.83 17.16
C ASP A 143 5.10 -8.11 16.46
N ASN A 144 4.81 -9.38 16.20
CA ASN A 144 3.63 -9.78 15.43
C ASN A 144 2.30 -9.40 16.09
N GLU A 145 2.21 -9.45 17.43
CA GLU A 145 0.99 -9.13 18.17
C GLU A 145 0.71 -7.62 18.07
N THR A 146 1.71 -6.79 18.39
CA THR A 146 1.57 -5.34 18.33
C THR A 146 1.32 -4.85 16.91
N ARG A 147 2.01 -5.42 15.91
CA ARG A 147 1.77 -5.11 14.49
C ARG A 147 0.35 -5.43 14.08
N SER A 148 -0.20 -6.57 14.51
CA SER A 148 -1.58 -6.98 14.19
C SER A 148 -2.59 -6.01 14.79
N TYR A 149 -2.37 -5.58 16.04
CA TYR A 149 -3.19 -4.55 16.69
C TYR A 149 -3.23 -3.25 15.89
N VAL A 150 -2.07 -2.74 15.46
CA VAL A 150 -2.00 -1.51 14.66
C VAL A 150 -2.70 -1.69 13.30
N ARG A 151 -2.51 -2.84 12.63
CA ARG A 151 -3.16 -3.12 11.35
C ARG A 151 -4.69 -3.13 11.45
N ILE A 152 -5.26 -3.69 12.52
CA ILE A 152 -6.71 -3.66 12.76
C ILE A 152 -7.22 -2.21 12.89
N LYS A 153 -6.40 -1.30 13.45
CA LYS A 153 -6.75 0.12 13.59
C LYS A 153 -6.57 0.95 12.32
N GLN A 154 -5.84 0.45 11.32
CA GLN A 154 -5.62 1.17 10.07
C GLN A 154 -6.89 1.22 9.20
N LEU A 155 -7.85 0.31 9.34
CA LEU A 155 -9.10 0.33 8.56
C LEU A 155 -8.82 0.62 7.07
N ASP A 156 -9.37 1.71 6.52
CA ASP A 156 -9.25 2.11 5.11
C ASP A 156 -8.02 2.99 4.80
N THR A 157 -7.23 3.42 5.80
CA THR A 157 -6.11 4.34 5.59
C THR A 157 -4.88 4.00 6.41
N TRP A 158 -3.69 4.31 5.89
CA TRP A 158 -2.47 4.11 6.65
C TRP A 158 -2.30 5.21 7.71
N LEU A 159 -1.58 4.89 8.78
CA LEU A 159 -1.36 5.80 9.90
C LEU A 159 0.01 6.44 9.79
N LYS A 160 0.09 7.73 10.14
CA LYS A 160 1.36 8.46 10.22
C LYS A 160 2.23 7.92 11.36
N PRO A 161 3.56 8.17 11.33
CA PRO A 161 4.47 7.59 12.31
C PRO A 161 4.08 7.87 13.77
N ARG A 162 3.67 9.12 14.05
CA ARG A 162 3.24 9.53 15.38
C ARG A 162 1.98 8.80 15.87
N GLN A 163 1.01 8.61 14.98
CA GLN A 163 -0.23 7.90 15.32
C GLN A 163 0.05 6.43 15.62
N ILE A 164 0.94 5.80 14.85
CA ILE A 164 1.38 4.42 15.12
C ILE A 164 2.09 4.35 16.48
N ALA A 165 3.00 5.28 16.77
CA ALA A 165 3.71 5.32 18.06
C ALA A 165 2.74 5.47 19.24
N GLU A 166 1.77 6.39 19.16
CA GLU A 166 0.75 6.60 20.20
C GLU A 166 -0.12 5.35 20.39
N LEU A 167 -0.51 4.65 19.31
CA LEU A 167 -1.23 3.38 19.41
C LEU A 167 -0.40 2.29 20.09
N CYS A 168 0.88 2.19 19.75
CA CYS A 168 1.79 1.24 20.39
C CYS A 168 1.92 1.51 21.89
N ASP A 169 2.20 2.76 22.28
CA ASP A 169 2.36 3.14 23.70
C ASP A 169 1.10 2.85 24.52
N ASN A 170 -0.08 3.10 23.96
CA ASN A 170 -1.37 2.77 24.57
C ASN A 170 -1.56 1.26 24.71
N TRP A 171 -1.21 0.49 23.68
CA TRP A 171 -1.26 -0.97 23.71
C TRP A 171 -0.34 -1.56 24.78
N PHE A 172 0.91 -1.09 24.87
CA PHE A 172 1.85 -1.51 25.90
C PHE A 172 1.35 -1.23 27.31
N THR A 173 0.84 -0.02 27.53
CA THR A 173 0.24 0.39 28.81
C THR A 173 -0.93 -0.53 29.19
N SER A 174 -1.81 -0.85 28.23
CA SER A 174 -2.98 -1.71 28.47
C SER A 174 -2.62 -3.16 28.81
N LYS A 175 -1.47 -3.65 28.32
CA LYS A 175 -0.98 -5.01 28.55
C LYS A 175 -0.10 -5.14 29.80
N GLY A 176 0.20 -4.03 30.50
CA GLY A 176 1.16 -4.02 31.60
C GLY A 176 2.58 -4.40 31.19
N ARG A 177 2.90 -4.36 29.89
CA ARG A 177 4.23 -4.68 29.35
C ARG A 177 5.17 -3.49 29.57
N ASN A 178 6.36 -3.75 30.13
CA ASN A 178 7.44 -2.76 30.16
C ASN A 178 8.27 -2.86 28.87
N PHE A 179 8.69 -1.72 28.31
CA PHE A 179 9.51 -1.65 27.09
C PHE A 179 10.83 -2.45 27.15
N SER A 180 11.29 -2.85 28.34
CA SER A 180 12.47 -3.69 28.52
C SER A 180 12.30 -5.12 28.03
N GLU A 181 11.09 -5.67 28.02
CA GLU A 181 10.85 -7.09 27.71
C GLU A 181 10.95 -7.40 26.21
N LEU A 182 10.89 -6.39 25.32
CA LEU A 182 10.97 -6.59 23.87
C LEU A 182 12.39 -6.59 23.30
N TYR A 183 13.37 -6.09 24.06
CA TYR A 183 14.78 -6.11 23.65
C TYR A 183 15.46 -7.47 23.92
N ASP A 184 14.80 -8.37 24.65
CA ASP A 184 15.44 -9.58 25.20
C ASP A 184 15.32 -10.83 24.31
N ASN A 185 15.17 -10.65 22.99
CA ASN A 185 15.12 -11.77 22.03
C ASN A 185 16.34 -11.84 21.08
N SER A 186 17.46 -11.16 21.38
CA SER A 186 18.68 -11.34 20.56
C SER A 186 20.04 -11.27 21.26
N VAL A 187 20.14 -11.21 22.60
CA VAL A 187 21.47 -11.20 23.24
C VAL A 187 21.50 -12.11 24.47
N ASN A 188 21.84 -13.38 24.24
CA ASN A 188 22.43 -14.18 25.30
C ASN A 188 23.69 -13.46 25.83
N ASN A 189 23.69 -13.21 27.14
CA ASN A 189 24.84 -12.89 28.00
C ASN A 189 25.40 -11.44 27.91
N ARG A 190 25.03 -10.59 28.89
CA ARG A 190 25.95 -9.79 29.75
C ARG A 190 25.22 -8.85 30.74
N ASN A 191 25.38 -9.17 32.03
CA ASN A 191 25.34 -8.30 33.23
C ASN A 191 23.97 -7.72 33.73
N PRO A 192 23.45 -8.14 34.91
CA PRO A 192 22.11 -7.77 35.38
C PRO A 192 21.99 -6.45 36.19
N ASN A 193 23.02 -5.59 36.20
CA ASN A 193 23.06 -4.42 37.13
C ASN A 193 22.99 -3.05 36.43
N GLY A 194 22.01 -2.85 35.55
CA GLY A 194 21.71 -1.55 34.96
C GLY A 194 20.21 -1.26 34.99
N ASN A 195 19.67 -0.85 36.14
CA ASN A 195 18.27 -0.51 36.31
C ASN A 195 17.95 0.83 35.60
N THR A 196 17.85 0.79 34.27
CA THR A 196 17.40 1.93 33.44
C THR A 196 15.90 1.80 33.19
N LYS A 197 15.11 2.11 34.23
CA LYS A 197 13.66 2.26 34.08
C LYS A 197 13.37 3.49 33.21
N TYR A 198 12.64 3.27 32.11
CA TYR A 198 12.18 4.34 31.24
C TYR A 198 11.22 5.27 31.98
N VAL A 199 11.39 6.59 31.80
CA VAL A 199 10.50 7.62 32.33
C VAL A 199 9.72 8.24 31.15
N PRO A 200 8.37 8.17 31.15
CA PRO A 200 7.53 8.75 30.12
C PRO A 200 7.85 10.23 29.87
N PRO A 201 7.70 10.75 28.63
CA PRO A 201 8.02 12.14 28.30
C PRO A 201 7.43 13.20 29.26
N PRO A 202 6.17 13.08 29.74
CA PRO A 202 5.60 14.03 30.71
C PRO A 202 6.26 14.01 32.09
N LEU A 203 6.96 12.93 32.44
CA LEU A 203 7.56 12.70 33.76
C LEU A 203 9.08 12.93 33.78
N ARG A 204 9.69 13.29 32.64
CA ARG A 204 11.13 13.59 32.58
C ARG A 204 11.40 14.96 33.20
N LYS A 205 12.28 15.01 34.21
CA LYS A 205 12.78 16.28 34.74
C LYS A 205 13.66 16.96 33.68
N SER A 206 13.44 18.26 33.46
CA SER A 206 14.23 19.07 32.52
C SER A 206 15.71 19.06 32.94
N PRO A 207 16.67 18.87 32.00
CA PRO A 207 18.09 18.78 32.33
C PRO A 207 18.71 20.10 32.81
N PHE A 208 17.97 21.23 32.79
CA PHE A 208 18.50 22.55 33.10
C PHE A 208 18.39 23.01 34.56
N THR A 209 17.82 22.22 35.46
CA THR A 209 17.85 22.51 36.91
C THR A 209 18.96 21.72 37.59
N ARG A 210 20.22 22.09 37.34
CA ARG A 210 21.25 21.94 38.37
C ARG A 210 21.29 23.25 39.14
N GLU A 211 20.73 23.22 40.36
CA GLU A 211 20.98 24.24 41.36
C GLU A 211 22.49 24.41 41.52
N ASN A 212 22.99 25.61 41.18
CA ASN A 212 24.26 26.09 41.69
C ASN A 212 24.13 26.18 43.21
N LYS A 213 24.71 25.23 43.93
CA LYS A 213 25.06 25.40 45.34
C LYS A 213 26.58 25.48 45.45
N TYR A 214 27.03 26.70 45.73
CA TYR A 214 28.39 27.06 46.13
C TYR A 214 28.80 26.30 47.39
N PHE A 215 29.99 25.69 47.40
CA PHE A 215 31.18 26.06 48.19
C PHE A 215 32.34 25.13 47.82
#